data_AF-A0A2N3RDH6-F1
#
_entry.id   AF-A0A2N3RDH6-F1
#
_cell.length_a   1.000
_cell.length_b   1.000
_cell.length_c   1.000
_cell.angle_alpha   90.00
_cell.angle_beta   90.00
_cell.angle_gamma   90.00
#
_symmetry.space_group_name_H-M   'P 1'
#
loop_
_entity.id
_entity.type
_entity.pdbx_description
1 polymer ?
#
loop_
_entity_poly.entity_id
_entity_poly.type
_entity_poly.pdbx_seq_one_letter_code
_entity_poly.pdbx_strand_id
1 'polypeptide(L)'
;MKLLDYEGDSLCRGGFIRVNGSFPYEKIVEFMLYETGEADRPYGLIVASGYKAGLKLVNLPGDSLASKGGVSKSWVISNWDRWIYPECEINEAYFLEQRELVIES
;
A
#
# COMPACT_ATOMS: atom_id res chain seq x y z
N MET A 1 1.09 -10.34 6.71
CA MET A 1 2.47 -10.88 6.68
C MET A 1 3.46 -9.76 6.40
N LYS A 2 4.77 -9.95 6.59
CA LYS A 2 5.75 -8.94 6.12
C LYS A 2 5.66 -8.80 4.60
N LEU A 3 5.79 -7.58 4.08
CA LEU A 3 5.68 -7.32 2.65
C LEU A 3 6.78 -8.07 1.87
N LEU A 4 8.00 -8.12 2.42
CA LEU A 4 9.13 -8.82 1.79
C LEU A 4 8.90 -10.33 1.71
N ASP A 5 8.20 -10.91 2.68
CA ASP A 5 7.90 -12.34 2.76
C ASP A 5 6.63 -12.74 1.98
N TYR A 6 5.99 -11.80 1.28
CA TYR A 6 4.82 -12.10 0.46
C TYR A 6 5.21 -12.84 -0.83
N GLU A 7 4.79 -14.09 -1.02
CA GLU A 7 5.17 -14.90 -2.18
C GLU A 7 4.56 -14.41 -3.51
N GLY A 8 3.56 -13.53 -3.48
CA GLY A 8 2.95 -12.99 -4.69
C GLY A 8 3.81 -11.93 -5.39
N ASP A 9 3.85 -11.98 -6.71
CA ASP A 9 4.57 -11.00 -7.54
C ASP A 9 3.83 -9.65 -7.66
N SER A 10 2.54 -9.61 -7.31
CA SER A 10 1.68 -8.44 -7.50
C SER A 10 0.81 -8.17 -6.28
N LEU A 11 0.73 -6.91 -5.88
CA LEU A 11 -0.21 -6.41 -4.88
C LEU A 11 -1.52 -6.02 -5.58
N CYS A 12 -2.62 -6.62 -5.17
CA CYS A 12 -3.93 -6.41 -5.77
C CYS A 12 -4.70 -5.26 -5.10
N ARG A 13 -5.62 -4.63 -5.86
CA ARG A 13 -6.58 -3.65 -5.32
C ARG A 13 -7.34 -4.25 -4.13
N GLY A 14 -7.65 -3.42 -3.15
CA GLY A 14 -8.26 -3.84 -1.88
C GLY A 14 -7.27 -4.41 -0.87
N GLY A 15 -6.03 -4.69 -1.26
CA GLY A 15 -4.95 -5.01 -0.33
C GLY A 15 -4.45 -3.78 0.43
N PHE A 16 -3.90 -4.00 1.62
CA PHE A 16 -3.40 -2.95 2.50
C PHE A 16 -1.93 -3.13 2.81
N ILE A 17 -1.22 -2.01 2.87
CA ILE A 17 0.14 -1.90 3.37
C ILE A 17 0.08 -1.26 4.75
N ARG A 18 0.47 -1.99 5.79
CA ARG A 18 0.51 -1.51 7.18
C ARG A 18 1.95 -1.21 7.58
N VAL A 19 2.17 -0.05 8.16
CA VAL A 19 3.50 0.42 8.57
C VAL A 19 3.46 1.07 9.96
N ASN A 20 4.62 1.18 10.59
CA ASN A 20 4.80 2.07 11.73
C ASN A 20 4.76 3.51 11.22
N GLY A 21 3.75 4.27 11.64
CA GLY A 21 3.59 5.65 11.22
C GLY A 21 4.40 6.62 12.09
N SER A 22 4.76 7.75 11.48
CA SER A 22 5.41 8.90 12.10
C SER A 22 4.53 10.14 11.96
N PHE A 23 4.74 11.14 12.81
CA PHE A 23 3.96 12.38 12.77
C PHE A 23 3.93 12.95 11.34
N PRO A 24 2.76 13.30 10.78
CA PRO A 24 1.46 13.52 11.44
C PRO A 24 0.51 12.30 11.44
N TYR A 25 0.98 11.10 11.09
CA TYR A 25 0.20 9.86 11.18
C TYR A 25 0.22 9.28 12.59
N GLU A 26 -0.69 8.34 12.86
CA GLU A 26 -0.69 7.53 14.08
C GLU A 26 0.48 6.55 14.10
N LYS A 27 0.69 5.89 15.25
CA LYS A 27 1.73 4.85 15.40
C LYS A 27 1.62 3.72 14.38
N ILE A 28 0.41 3.40 13.94
CA ILE A 28 0.16 2.41 12.89
C ILE A 28 -0.71 3.08 11.84
N VAL A 29 -0.25 3.08 10.60
CA VAL A 29 -0.99 3.60 9.46
C VAL A 29 -1.12 2.51 8.40
N GLU A 30 -2.25 2.53 7.70
CA GLU A 30 -2.55 1.63 6.62
C GLU A 30 -2.86 2.39 5.33
N PHE A 31 -2.26 1.93 4.23
CA PHE A 31 -2.53 2.41 2.89
C PHE A 31 -3.22 1.31 2.10
N MET A 32 -4.41 1.60 1.58
CA MET A 32 -5.14 0.67 0.72
C MET A 32 -4.79 0.91 -0.74
N LEU A 33 -4.51 -0.17 -1.47
CA LEU A 33 -4.36 -0.12 -2.91
C LEU A 33 -5.73 -0.01 -3.57
N TYR A 34 -5.93 0.96 -4.45
CA TYR A 34 -7.21 1.19 -5.11
C TYR A 34 -7.02 1.44 -6.62
N GLU A 35 -8.11 1.27 -7.38
CA GLU A 35 -8.16 1.64 -8.80
C GLU A 35 -8.51 3.12 -8.95
N THR A 36 -7.69 3.86 -9.68
CA THR A 36 -7.84 5.32 -9.84
C THR A 36 -8.88 5.68 -10.91
N GLY A 37 -9.11 4.77 -11.87
CA GLY A 37 -9.85 5.05 -13.10
C GLY A 37 -9.04 5.81 -14.16
N GLU A 38 -7.76 6.10 -13.91
CA GLU A 38 -6.86 6.79 -14.85
C GLU A 38 -6.15 5.78 -15.76
N ALA A 39 -6.10 6.04 -17.07
CA ALA A 39 -5.54 5.11 -18.04
C ALA A 39 -4.01 4.95 -17.91
N ASP A 40 -3.31 6.02 -17.55
CA ASP A 40 -1.84 6.06 -17.41
C ASP A 40 -1.35 5.72 -16.00
N ARG A 41 -2.25 5.76 -15.00
CA ARG A 41 -1.96 5.49 -13.59
C ARG A 41 -3.07 4.68 -12.93
N PRO A 42 -3.30 3.43 -13.36
CA PRO A 42 -4.53 2.71 -13.00
C PRO A 42 -4.63 2.32 -11.52
N TYR A 43 -3.50 2.33 -10.79
CA TYR A 43 -3.47 2.03 -9.36
C TYR A 43 -2.90 3.19 -8.54
N GLY A 44 -3.42 3.31 -7.32
CA GLY A 44 -2.94 4.27 -6.34
C GLY A 44 -3.04 3.73 -4.93
N LEU A 45 -2.53 4.52 -3.98
CA LEU A 45 -2.67 4.29 -2.55
C LEU A 45 -3.53 5.39 -1.94
N ILE A 46 -4.47 4.99 -1.10
CA ILE A 46 -5.27 5.88 -0.25
C ILE A 46 -4.99 5.57 1.21
N VAL A 47 -4.94 6.59 2.06
CA VAL A 47 -4.81 6.38 3.51
C VAL A 47 -6.12 5.78 4.02
N ALA A 48 -6.04 4.64 4.69
CA ALA A 48 -7.19 3.83 5.09
C ALA A 48 -7.40 3.76 6.62
N SER A 49 -6.59 4.47 7.39
CA SER A 49 -6.68 4.51 8.85
C SER A 49 -6.41 5.92 9.38
N GLY A 50 -6.96 6.19 10.56
CA GLY A 50 -6.59 7.36 11.35
C GLY A 50 -7.08 8.70 10.80
N TYR A 51 -6.42 9.77 11.24
CA TYR A 51 -6.76 11.17 11.01
C TYR A 51 -6.73 11.55 9.53
N LYS A 52 -5.83 10.95 8.76
CA LYS A 52 -5.68 11.18 7.32
C LYS A 52 -6.50 10.21 6.46
N ALA A 53 -7.34 9.35 7.06
CA ALA A 53 -8.14 8.39 6.32
C ALA A 53 -8.99 9.08 5.23
N GLY A 54 -9.06 8.45 4.05
CA GLY A 54 -9.75 8.99 2.88
C GLY A 54 -8.92 9.95 2.03
N LEU A 55 -7.72 10.35 2.48
CA LEU A 55 -6.82 11.14 1.64
C LEU A 55 -6.04 10.26 0.69
N LYS A 56 -5.96 10.67 -0.59
CA LYS A 56 -5.06 10.05 -1.57
C LYS A 56 -3.62 10.23 -1.11
N LEU A 57 -2.88 9.14 -1.03
CA LEU A 57 -1.42 9.18 -0.86
C LEU A 57 -0.76 9.46 -2.21
N VAL A 58 -1.00 8.59 -3.21
CA VAL A 58 -0.36 8.71 -4.53
C VAL A 58 -1.10 7.91 -5.61
N ASN A 59 -1.05 8.38 -6.86
CA ASN A 59 -1.33 7.56 -8.04
C ASN A 59 0.00 7.06 -8.59
N LEU A 60 0.18 5.75 -8.64
CA LEU A 60 1.44 5.12 -9.01
C LEU A 60 1.68 5.23 -10.52
N PRO A 61 2.95 5.38 -10.96
CA PRO A 61 3.28 5.46 -12.37
C PRO A 61 3.09 4.12 -13.10
N GLY A 62 2.93 4.15 -14.41
CA GLY A 62 2.65 2.94 -15.22
C GLY A 62 3.75 1.88 -15.21
N ASP A 63 4.99 2.21 -14.86
CA ASP A 63 6.07 1.23 -14.67
C ASP A 63 5.92 0.43 -13.36
N SER A 64 5.00 0.82 -12.47
CA SER A 64 4.65 0.05 -11.28
C SER A 64 3.77 -1.16 -11.58
N LEU A 65 3.28 -1.32 -12.81
CA LEU A 65 2.29 -2.35 -13.14
C LEU A 65 2.90 -3.74 -13.19
N ALA A 66 2.21 -4.70 -12.58
CA ALA A 66 2.52 -6.11 -12.76
C ALA A 66 1.90 -6.65 -14.05
N SER A 67 2.56 -7.62 -14.68
CA SER A 67 2.10 -8.23 -15.94
C SER A 67 0.75 -8.93 -15.83
N LYS A 68 0.38 -9.40 -14.63
CA LYS A 68 -0.90 -10.09 -14.35
C LYS A 68 -1.96 -9.17 -13.72
N GLY A 69 -1.73 -7.85 -13.72
CA GLY A 69 -2.58 -6.86 -13.07
C GLY A 69 -2.15 -6.56 -11.62
N GLY A 70 -2.63 -5.44 -11.08
CA GLY A 70 -2.14 -4.90 -9.81
C GLY A 70 -0.76 -4.23 -9.93
N VAL A 71 -0.13 -4.03 -8.78
CA VAL A 71 1.15 -3.33 -8.65
C VAL A 71 2.26 -4.33 -8.38
N SER A 72 3.36 -4.24 -9.12
CA SER A 72 4.54 -5.11 -8.97
C SER A 72 5.14 -5.00 -7.58
N LYS A 73 5.27 -6.15 -6.88
CA LYS A 73 5.94 -6.23 -5.58
C LYS A 73 7.40 -5.76 -5.69
N SER A 74 8.13 -6.19 -6.72
CA SER A 74 9.54 -5.81 -6.90
C SER A 74 9.70 -4.31 -7.19
N TRP A 75 8.75 -3.71 -7.90
CA TRP A 75 8.72 -2.27 -8.11
C TRP A 75 8.50 -1.54 -6.80
N VAL A 76 7.50 -1.95 -6.00
CA VAL A 76 7.23 -1.40 -4.66
C VAL A 76 8.47 -1.44 -3.79
N ILE A 77 9.18 -2.57 -3.78
CA ILE A 77 10.42 -2.72 -3.01
C ILE A 77 11.49 -1.72 -3.45
N SER A 78 11.69 -1.59 -4.76
CA SER A 78 12.73 -0.75 -5.32
C SER A 78 12.43 0.75 -5.24
N ASN A 79 11.17 1.12 -5.01
CA ASN A 79 10.68 2.50 -5.10
C ASN A 79 10.03 3.01 -3.81
N TRP A 80 10.15 2.25 -2.72
CA TRP A 80 9.45 2.47 -1.46
C TRP A 80 9.61 3.90 -0.91
N ASP A 81 10.85 4.33 -0.67
CA ASP A 81 11.16 5.64 -0.09
C ASP A 81 10.69 6.80 -0.96
N ARG A 82 10.66 6.59 -2.27
CA ARG A 82 10.31 7.64 -3.24
C ARG A 82 8.81 7.83 -3.37
N TRP A 83 8.03 6.76 -3.29
CA TRP A 83 6.63 6.78 -3.70
C TRP A 83 5.63 6.45 -2.59
N ILE A 84 6.05 5.74 -1.54
CA ILE A 84 5.12 5.18 -0.56
C ILE A 84 5.33 5.85 0.79
N TYR A 85 6.39 5.50 1.52
CA TYR A 85 6.54 5.98 2.89
C TYR A 85 7.98 5.90 3.39
N PRO A 86 8.82 6.92 3.13
CA PRO A 86 10.24 6.91 3.52
C PRO A 86 10.48 6.92 5.03
N GLU A 87 9.49 7.28 5.84
CA GLU A 87 9.63 7.32 7.30
C GLU A 87 9.53 5.94 7.97
N CYS A 88 9.23 4.87 7.22
CA CYS A 88 9.23 3.50 7.71
C CYS A 88 10.03 2.62 6.77
N GLU A 89 10.99 1.88 7.31
CA GLU A 89 11.80 0.93 6.53
C GLU A 89 10.93 -0.18 5.94
N ILE A 90 11.23 -0.60 4.71
CA ILE A 90 10.42 -1.61 4.03
C ILE A 90 10.41 -2.98 4.73
N ASN A 91 11.45 -3.31 5.48
CA ASN A 91 11.50 -4.53 6.29
C ASN A 91 10.51 -4.49 7.48
N GLU A 92 10.02 -3.31 7.85
CA GLU A 92 9.01 -3.12 8.87
C GLU A 92 7.59 -3.21 8.29
N ALA A 93 7.42 -3.00 6.99
CA ALA A 93 6.13 -2.99 6.31
C ALA A 93 5.48 -4.38 6.26
N TYR A 94 4.16 -4.38 6.44
CA TYR A 94 3.31 -5.56 6.33
C TYR A 94 2.34 -5.42 5.15
N PHE A 95 2.09 -6.52 4.47
CA PHE A 95 1.01 -6.64 3.50
C PHE A 95 -0.14 -7.46 4.08
N LEU A 96 -1.36 -6.99 3.84
CA LEU A 96 -2.62 -7.61 4.21
C LEU A 96 -3.46 -7.72 2.93
N GLU A 97 -3.67 -8.93 2.42
CA GLU A 97 -4.55 -9.12 1.24
C GLU A 97 -5.99 -8.74 1.55
N GLN A 98 -6.42 -8.96 2.80
CA GLN A 98 -7.73 -8.62 3.32
C GLN A 98 -7.56 -8.10 4.75
N ARG A 99 -8.44 -7.17 5.15
CA ARG A 99 -8.55 -6.75 6.56
C ARG A 99 -9.40 -7.78 7.31
N GLU A 100 -8.90 -8.24 8.45
CA GLU A 100 -9.74 -8.94 9.41
C GLU A 100 -10.78 -7.94 9.95
N LEU A 101 -12.06 -8.24 9.74
CA LEU A 101 -13.15 -7.48 10.34
C LEU A 101 -13.29 -7.94 11.78
N VAL A 102 -13.03 -7.05 12.74
CA VAL A 102 -13.42 -7.29 14.12
C VAL A 102 -14.93 -7.08 14.19
N ILE A 103 -15.66 -8.19 14.31
CA ILE A 103 -17.09 -8.14 14.61
C ILE A 103 -17.20 -7.96 16.12
N GLU A 104 -17.57 -6.77 16.56
CA GLU A 104 -17.94 -6.56 17.96
C GLU A 104 -19.24 -7.34 18.21
N SER A 105 -19.16 -8.32 19.12
CA SER A 105 -20.27 -9.16 19.58
C SER A 105 -21.16 -8.42 20.58
#